data_AF-A0A813FVY8-F1
#
_entry.id   AF-A0A813FVY8-F1
#
_cell.length_a   1.000
_cell.length_b   1.000
_cell.length_c   1.000
_cell.angle_alpha   90.00
_cell.angle_beta   90.00
_cell.angle_gamma   90.00
#
_symmetry.space_group_name_H-M   'P 1'
#
loop_
_entity.id
_entity.type
_entity.pdbx_description
1 polymer ?
#
loop_
_entity_poly.entity_id
_entity_poly.type
_entity_poly.pdbx_seq_one_letter_code
_entity_poly.pdbx_strand_id
1 'polypeptide(L)'
;AVTPSPAKFGQGAVSSSSGPCYALRAIVSHEGSSPRSGHYVSYAQSESGAWRSYDDSLVRELPLGQEPQKQLGRKAYLLFYVLQGTPSP
;
A
#
# COMPACT_ATOMS: atom_id res chain seq x y z
N ALA A 1 34.07 40.48 17.83
CA ALA A 1 34.10 39.01 18.03
C ALA A 1 33.04 38.63 19.08
N VAL A 2 32.62 37.36 19.07
CA VAL A 2 31.54 36.71 19.83
C VAL A 2 30.20 36.62 19.08
N THR A 3 30.06 35.56 18.30
CA THR A 3 28.78 34.97 17.90
C THR A 3 28.43 33.85 18.89
N PRO A 4 27.20 33.78 19.45
CA PRO A 4 26.79 32.63 20.24
C PRO A 4 26.41 31.46 19.31
N SER A 5 26.93 30.28 19.62
CA SER A 5 26.60 29.02 18.96
C SER A 5 25.22 28.53 19.42
N PRO A 6 24.30 28.12 18.53
CA PRO A 6 23.05 27.52 18.97
C PRO A 6 23.32 26.12 19.54
N ALA A 7 22.78 25.89 20.73
CA ALA A 7 22.89 24.65 21.48
C ALA A 7 22.43 23.43 20.66
N LYS A 8 23.22 22.36 20.70
CA LYS A 8 22.81 21.05 20.19
C LYS A 8 21.66 20.54 21.05
N PHE A 9 20.45 20.52 20.50
CA PHE A 9 19.32 19.83 21.12
C PHE A 9 19.64 18.33 21.11
N GLY A 10 19.79 17.76 22.31
CA GLY A 10 20.04 16.34 22.48
C GLY A 10 18.92 15.55 21.81
N GLN A 11 19.28 14.67 20.88
CA GLN A 11 18.38 13.63 20.41
C GLN A 11 18.20 12.65 21.56
N GLY A 12 17.18 12.88 22.39
CA GLY A 12 16.64 11.83 23.24
C GLY A 12 16.26 10.67 22.34
N ALA A 13 16.71 9.46 22.68
CA ALA A 13 16.32 8.25 21.99
C ALA A 13 14.80 8.09 22.13
N VAL A 14 14.07 8.51 21.11
CA VAL A 14 12.68 8.13 20.93
C VAL A 14 12.72 6.65 20.62
N SER A 15 12.43 5.81 21.62
CA SER A 15 12.14 4.41 21.39
C SER A 15 10.89 4.36 20.51
N SER A 16 11.10 4.30 19.20
CA SER A 16 10.01 4.09 18.24
C SER A 16 9.51 2.67 18.47
N SER A 17 8.52 2.50 19.34
CA SER A 17 7.64 1.33 19.26
C SER A 17 6.86 1.50 17.96
N SER A 18 7.50 1.16 16.83
CA SER A 18 6.83 1.18 15.54
C SER A 18 5.73 0.13 15.65
N GLY A 19 4.49 0.59 15.75
CA GLY A 19 3.32 -0.28 15.72
C GLY A 19 3.32 -1.17 14.47
N PRO A 20 2.38 -2.12 14.38
CA PRO A 20 2.33 -3.07 13.29
C PRO A 20 2.31 -2.36 11.93
N CYS A 21 3.28 -2.67 11.08
CA CYS A 21 3.35 -2.18 9.71
C CYS A 21 2.61 -3.17 8.80
N TYR A 22 1.94 -2.70 7.75
CA TYR A 22 1.18 -3.56 6.85
C TYR A 22 1.49 -3.26 5.39
N ALA A 23 1.69 -4.30 4.59
CA ALA A 23 1.87 -4.22 3.15
C ALA A 23 0.57 -4.49 2.41
N LEU A 24 0.22 -3.63 1.46
CA LEU A 24 -0.88 -3.90 0.54
C LEU A 24 -0.50 -5.07 -0.38
N ARG A 25 -1.36 -6.09 -0.48
CA ARG A 25 -1.11 -7.31 -1.26
C ARG A 25 -2.16 -7.58 -2.32
N ALA A 26 -3.39 -7.13 -2.11
CA ALA A 26 -4.43 -7.22 -3.13
C ALA A 26 -5.44 -6.07 -3.02
N ILE A 27 -6.10 -5.78 -4.13
CA ILE A 27 -7.17 -4.79 -4.26
C ILE A 27 -8.30 -5.42 -5.05
N VAL A 28 -9.54 -5.23 -4.63
CA VAL A 28 -10.70 -5.45 -5.51
C VAL A 28 -11.21 -4.07 -5.90
N SER A 29 -11.27 -3.79 -7.20
CA SER A 29 -11.91 -2.58 -7.70
C SER A 29 -13.37 -2.84 -8.03
N HIS A 30 -14.18 -1.79 -7.89
CA HIS A 30 -15.54 -1.75 -8.42
C HIS A 30 -15.60 -0.73 -9.56
N GLU A 31 -15.87 -1.24 -10.75
CA GLU A 31 -16.02 -0.47 -11.98
C GLU A 31 -17.52 -0.26 -12.25
N GLY A 32 -18.06 0.85 -11.75
CA GLY A 32 -19.46 1.20 -11.96
C GLY A 32 -19.85 2.46 -11.19
N SER A 33 -20.92 3.10 -11.62
CA SER A 33 -21.49 4.28 -10.93
C SER A 33 -22.59 3.93 -9.92
N SER A 34 -23.06 2.68 -9.91
CA SER A 34 -24.18 2.21 -9.10
C SER A 34 -23.71 1.16 -8.10
N PRO A 35 -24.18 1.21 -6.84
CA PRO A 35 -23.86 0.16 -5.86
C PRO A 35 -24.56 -1.18 -6.17
N ARG A 36 -25.55 -1.20 -7.06
CA ARG A 36 -26.32 -2.41 -7.42
C ARG A 36 -25.86 -3.08 -8.72
N SER A 37 -24.89 -2.49 -9.41
CA SER A 37 -24.45 -2.95 -10.72
C SER A 37 -23.06 -2.41 -11.04
N GLY A 38 -22.23 -3.20 -11.69
CA GLY A 38 -20.89 -2.81 -12.11
C GLY A 38 -20.08 -4.06 -12.36
N HIS A 39 -18.77 -3.89 -12.47
CA HIS A 39 -17.83 -4.98 -12.69
C HIS A 39 -16.75 -4.99 -11.61
N TYR A 40 -16.39 -6.17 -11.12
CA TYR A 40 -15.34 -6.29 -10.10
C TYR A 40 -14.09 -6.88 -10.74
N VAL A 41 -12.97 -6.17 -10.58
CA VAL A 41 -11.66 -6.65 -11.05
C VAL A 41 -10.76 -6.76 -9.83
N SER A 42 -10.04 -7.88 -9.70
CA SER A 42 -9.07 -8.03 -8.62
C SER A 42 -7.66 -7.78 -9.12
N TYR A 43 -6.84 -7.19 -8.27
CA TYR A 43 -5.42 -6.94 -8.50
C TYR A 43 -4.66 -7.59 -7.35
N ALA A 44 -3.66 -8.42 -7.65
CA ALA A 44 -2.86 -9.06 -6.62
C ALA A 44 -1.38 -8.98 -6.94
N GLN A 45 -0.58 -8.76 -5.90
CA GLN A 45 0.86 -8.73 -5.97
C GLN A 45 1.43 -10.13 -5.72
N SER A 46 2.29 -10.59 -6.61
CA SER A 46 3.09 -11.81 -6.44
C SER A 46 4.19 -11.62 -5.39
N GLU A 47 4.87 -12.70 -5.01
CA GLU A 47 6.01 -12.65 -4.08
C GLU A 47 7.18 -11.82 -4.64
N SER A 48 7.36 -11.81 -5.96
CA SER A 48 8.38 -10.99 -6.64
C SER A 48 8.02 -9.51 -6.74
N GLY A 49 6.84 -9.10 -6.25
CA GLY A 49 6.38 -7.71 -6.29
C GLY A 49 5.64 -7.32 -7.56
N ALA A 50 5.57 -8.20 -8.57
CA ALA A 50 4.81 -7.96 -9.81
C ALA A 50 3.30 -8.03 -9.55
N TRP A 51 2.56 -7.08 -10.11
CA TRP A 51 1.10 -7.02 -10.01
C TRP A 51 0.44 -7.69 -11.22
N ARG A 52 -0.69 -8.36 -10.98
CA ARG A 52 -1.59 -8.83 -12.04
C ARG A 52 -3.01 -8.37 -11.78
N SER A 53 -3.75 -8.13 -12.86
CA SER A 53 -5.21 -7.99 -12.82
C SER A 53 -5.87 -9.31 -13.21
N TYR A 54 -6.92 -9.66 -12.48
CA TYR A 54 -7.79 -10.81 -12.74
C TYR A 54 -9.19 -10.25 -13.00
N ASP A 55 -9.51 -10.20 -14.28
CA ASP A 55 -10.77 -9.72 -14.85
C ASP A 55 -11.55 -10.95 -15.32
N ASP A 56 -12.29 -11.56 -14.39
CA ASP A 56 -12.89 -12.89 -14.53
C ASP A 56 -11.88 -13.93 -15.04
N SER A 57 -12.06 -14.42 -16.27
CA SER A 57 -11.16 -15.38 -16.91
C SER A 57 -9.91 -14.75 -17.54
N LEU A 58 -9.85 -13.42 -17.65
CA LEU A 58 -8.76 -12.68 -18.28
C LEU A 58 -7.73 -12.24 -17.24
N VAL A 59 -6.58 -12.91 -17.24
CA VAL A 59 -5.45 -12.57 -16.37
C VAL A 59 -4.41 -11.79 -17.15
N ARG A 60 -3.98 -10.64 -16.64
CA ARG A 60 -2.96 -9.78 -17.26
C ARG A 60 -1.93 -9.35 -16.25
N GLU A 61 -0.66 -9.46 -16.61
CA GLU A 61 0.43 -8.88 -15.84
C GLU A 61 0.53 -7.38 -16.10
N LEU A 62 0.69 -6.59 -15.04
CA LEU A 62 0.86 -5.15 -15.16
C LEU A 62 2.33 -4.84 -15.48
N PRO A 63 2.61 -3.82 -16.31
CA PRO A 63 3.95 -3.32 -16.54
C PRO A 63 4.72 -3.04 -15.24
N LEU A 64 6.04 -3.25 -15.28
CA LEU A 64 6.92 -2.96 -14.15
C LEU A 64 6.74 -1.52 -13.66
N GLY A 65 6.61 -1.36 -12.35
CA GLY A 65 6.40 -0.06 -11.70
C GLY A 65 4.95 0.45 -11.75
N GLN A 66 4.02 -0.22 -12.42
CA GLN A 66 2.60 0.09 -12.26
C GLN A 66 2.06 -0.47 -10.95
N GLU A 67 1.53 0.44 -10.15
CA GLU A 67 0.93 0.16 -8.85
C GLU A 67 -0.58 0.44 -8.93
N PRO A 68 -1.43 -0.60 -8.83
CA PRO A 68 -2.88 -0.46 -8.98
C PRO A 68 -3.49 0.59 -8.04
N GLN A 69 -2.96 0.71 -6.82
CA GLN A 69 -3.42 1.68 -5.83
C GLN A 69 -3.26 3.14 -6.27
N LYS A 70 -2.29 3.44 -7.16
CA LYS A 70 -2.08 4.79 -7.70
C LYS A 70 -3.04 5.13 -8.84
N GLN A 71 -3.59 4.12 -9.51
CA GLN A 71 -4.41 4.28 -10.72
C GLN A 71 -5.91 4.18 -10.45
N LEU A 72 -6.31 3.29 -9.54
CA LEU A 72 -7.71 3.01 -9.26
C LEU A 72 -8.41 4.17 -8.53
N GLY A 73 -7.69 4.88 -7.66
CA GLY A 73 -8.26 5.95 -6.85
C GLY A 73 -9.52 5.50 -6.11
N ARG A 74 -10.65 6.18 -6.36
CA ARG A 74 -11.95 5.89 -5.73
C ARG A 74 -12.56 4.54 -6.11
N LYS A 75 -12.04 3.87 -7.15
CA LYS A 75 -12.51 2.56 -7.58
C LYS A 75 -11.97 1.44 -6.71
N ALA A 76 -10.90 1.67 -5.94
CA ALA A 76 -10.39 0.69 -4.98
C ALA A 76 -11.43 0.47 -3.87
N TYR A 77 -12.07 -0.70 -3.87
CA TYR A 77 -13.24 -0.98 -3.04
C TYR A 77 -12.89 -1.84 -1.81
N LEU A 78 -12.17 -2.95 -2.01
CA LEU A 78 -11.62 -3.76 -0.93
C LEU A 78 -10.10 -3.77 -1.01
N LEU A 79 -9.43 -3.61 0.14
CA LEU A 79 -7.98 -3.58 0.25
C LEU A 79 -7.52 -4.68 1.21
N PHE A 80 -6.60 -5.53 0.74
CA PHE A 80 -6.05 -6.63 1.52
C PHE A 80 -4.61 -6.32 1.91
N TYR A 81 -4.38 -6.29 3.21
CA TYR A 81 -3.09 -5.97 3.81
C TYR A 81 -2.54 -7.16 4.59
N VAL A 82 -1.23 -7.36 4.53
CA VAL A 82 -0.51 -8.38 5.31
C VAL A 82 0.44 -7.70 6.28
N LEU A 83 0.43 -8.14 7.53
CA LEU A 83 1.32 -7.65 8.58
C LEU A 83 2.79 -7.85 8.17
N GLN A 84 3.57 -6.78 8.18
CA GLN A 84 5.00 -6.77 7.93
C GLN A 84 5.75 -6.88 9.26
N GLY A 85 6.23 -8.09 9.54
CA GLY A 85 6.95 -8.41 10.77
C GLY A 85 6.02 -8.45 11.98
N THR A 86 6.16 -9.49 12.79
CA THR A 86 5.63 -9.42 14.16
C THR A 86 6.47 -8.41 14.92
N PRO A 87 5.89 -7.39 15.60
CA PRO A 87 6.66 -6.65 16.59
C PRO A 87 7.25 -7.67 17.56
N SER A 88 8.54 -7.55 17.87
CA SER A 88 9.19 -8.40 18.86
C SER A 88 8.34 -8.41 20.14
N PRO A 89 8.06 -9.58 20.73
CA PRO A 89 7.16 -9.71 21.87
C PRO A 89 7.60 -8.87 23.08
#